data_AF-A0A453L4Q4-F1
#
_entry.id   AF-A0A453L4Q4-F1
#
_cell.length_a   1.000
_cell.length_b   1.000
_cell.length_c   1.000
_cell.angle_alpha   90.00
_cell.angle_beta   90.00
_cell.angle_gamma   90.00
#
_symmetry.space_group_name_H-M   'P 1'
#
loop_
_entity.id
_entity.type
_entity.pdbx_description
1 polymer ?
#
loop_
_entity_poly.entity_id
_entity_poly.type
_entity_poly.pdbx_seq_one_letter_code
_entity_poly.pdbx_strand_id
1 'polypeptide(L)'
;MENNLPVNVREYQELAKKALSKMHYDYINGGAEDEHTLRDNIAAYGRILLRPRVLVDVSNIDMSTSLLGYNMPSPIIVAPTGSHKVANPEGEVATAKAAASCNSLMVLSFSSNCRIEEVAASCDAIRFYQLYVFKKRAVSATLVRRAESSGFKAIVLTVDNPMLGRRERDIRNKMVAPDKPNLEGLISLENLDTTDGSQLAKYVRDTMDPSLSWKDVEWLKSITSLPILVKGILTAEDARKAVEAGAAGVIVSNHGGRQLDYAPATISVLEEVGRPVMYGLAARGEAGAKHVIEMLNRELELAMTLCGCRSVAEITRDRVQTEGDRMRSLL
;
A
#
# COMPACT_ATOMS: atom_id res chain seq x y z
N MET A 1 -30.95 5.09 -1.77
CA MET A 1 -30.82 3.63 -1.56
C MET A 1 -29.59 3.39 -0.70
N GLU A 2 -29.63 3.78 0.58
CA GLU A 2 -28.45 3.74 1.46
C GLU A 2 -28.43 2.52 2.40
N ASN A 3 -29.59 1.90 2.65
CA ASN A 3 -29.81 0.85 3.65
C ASN A 3 -29.17 -0.52 3.32
N ASN A 4 -28.09 -0.57 2.53
CA ASN A 4 -27.37 -1.81 2.20
C ASN A 4 -25.89 -1.55 1.85
N LEU A 5 -25.22 -0.70 2.64
CA LEU A 5 -23.77 -0.55 2.61
C LEU A 5 -23.10 -1.71 3.39
N PRO A 6 -21.91 -2.20 2.95
CA PRO A 6 -21.10 -3.16 3.69
C PRO A 6 -20.84 -2.74 5.14
N VAL A 7 -20.92 -3.69 6.07
CA VAL A 7 -20.67 -3.45 7.51
C VAL A 7 -19.24 -3.80 7.94
N ASN A 8 -18.43 -4.34 7.02
CA ASN A 8 -17.00 -4.61 7.20
C ASN A 8 -16.25 -4.56 5.84
N VAL A 9 -14.92 -4.44 5.88
CA VAL A 9 -14.09 -4.32 4.66
C VAL A 9 -14.12 -5.61 3.81
N ARG A 10 -14.43 -6.78 4.40
CA ARG A 10 -14.47 -8.06 3.68
C ARG A 10 -15.69 -8.19 2.77
N GLU A 11 -16.82 -7.59 3.13
CA GLU A 11 -17.99 -7.52 2.24
C GLU A 11 -17.72 -6.71 0.96
N TYR A 12 -16.83 -5.71 1.01
CA TYR A 12 -16.35 -5.03 -0.20
C TYR A 12 -15.55 -5.95 -1.13
N GLN A 13 -14.81 -6.92 -0.60
CA GLN A 13 -14.11 -7.96 -1.38
C GLN A 13 -15.10 -8.82 -2.18
N GLU A 14 -16.19 -9.29 -1.53
CA GLU A 14 -17.23 -10.09 -2.19
C GLU A 14 -18.17 -9.28 -3.10
N LEU A 15 -18.27 -7.95 -2.92
CA LEU A 15 -18.90 -7.06 -3.89
C LEU A 15 -18.00 -6.84 -5.13
N ALA A 16 -16.70 -6.59 -4.94
CA ALA A 16 -15.74 -6.45 -6.04
C ALA A 16 -15.70 -7.72 -6.92
N LYS A 17 -15.76 -8.89 -6.31
CA LYS A 17 -15.85 -10.21 -6.98
C LYS A 17 -17.08 -10.38 -7.88
N LYS A 18 -18.17 -9.65 -7.60
CA LYS A 18 -19.41 -9.63 -8.40
C LYS A 18 -19.42 -8.53 -9.46
N ALA A 19 -18.67 -7.45 -9.24
CA ALA A 19 -18.60 -6.29 -10.12
C ALA A 19 -17.54 -6.40 -11.22
N LEU A 20 -16.43 -7.12 -10.95
CA LEU A 20 -15.28 -7.21 -11.83
C LEU A 20 -15.28 -8.46 -12.71
N SER A 21 -14.58 -8.38 -13.85
CA SER A 21 -14.20 -9.58 -14.61
C SER A 21 -13.30 -10.48 -13.76
N LYS A 22 -13.34 -11.81 -13.98
CA LYS A 22 -12.47 -12.76 -13.28
C LYS A 22 -10.99 -12.34 -13.36
N MET A 23 -10.55 -11.87 -14.53
CA MET A 23 -9.18 -11.39 -14.75
C MET A 23 -8.83 -10.20 -13.85
N HIS A 24 -9.68 -9.17 -13.78
CA HIS A 24 -9.42 -7.98 -12.96
C HIS A 24 -9.54 -8.27 -11.46
N TYR A 25 -10.53 -9.09 -11.05
CA TYR A 25 -10.66 -9.51 -9.66
C TYR A 25 -9.44 -10.29 -9.18
N ASP A 26 -9.02 -11.31 -9.94
CA ASP A 26 -7.84 -12.10 -9.61
C ASP A 26 -6.55 -11.27 -9.66
N TYR A 27 -6.43 -10.30 -10.57
CA TYR A 27 -5.29 -9.39 -10.61
C TYR A 27 -5.19 -8.53 -9.35
N ILE A 28 -6.31 -8.03 -8.81
CA ILE A 28 -6.33 -7.26 -7.56
C ILE A 28 -6.12 -8.18 -6.35
N ASN A 29 -6.80 -9.32 -6.31
CA ASN A 29 -6.97 -10.15 -5.13
C ASN A 29 -5.97 -11.31 -5.01
N GLY A 30 -5.28 -11.68 -6.08
CA GLY A 30 -4.35 -12.82 -6.11
C GLY A 30 -3.03 -12.55 -5.38
N GLY A 31 -2.39 -13.62 -4.94
CA GLY A 31 -1.06 -13.61 -4.35
C GLY A 31 0.02 -14.09 -5.33
N ALA A 32 1.21 -14.35 -4.81
CA ALA A 32 2.22 -15.19 -5.43
C ALA A 32 1.94 -16.66 -5.10
N GLU A 33 2.19 -17.54 -6.06
CA GLU A 33 2.30 -19.01 -5.89
C GLU A 33 1.09 -19.64 -5.17
N ASP A 34 1.29 -20.37 -4.09
CA ASP A 34 0.21 -21.02 -3.32
C ASP A 34 -0.60 -20.03 -2.47
N GLU A 35 -0.26 -18.73 -2.50
CA GLU A 35 -0.88 -17.62 -1.77
C GLU A 35 -0.82 -17.79 -0.23
N HIS A 36 0.22 -18.45 0.29
CA HIS A 36 0.42 -18.67 1.72
C HIS A 36 0.51 -17.35 2.50
N THR A 37 1.43 -16.46 2.12
CA THR A 37 1.66 -15.15 2.73
C THR A 37 0.46 -14.22 2.57
N LEU A 38 -0.31 -14.34 1.48
CA LEU A 38 -1.55 -13.60 1.30
C LEU A 38 -2.59 -13.99 2.37
N ARG A 39 -2.75 -15.29 2.64
CA ARG A 39 -3.63 -15.78 3.72
C ARG A 39 -3.09 -15.42 5.09
N ASP A 40 -1.78 -15.61 5.32
CA ASP A 40 -1.17 -15.39 6.62
C ASP A 40 -1.20 -13.90 7.02
N ASN A 41 -1.05 -12.96 6.07
CA ASN A 41 -1.24 -11.52 6.29
C ASN A 41 -2.55 -11.17 7.01
N ILE A 42 -3.60 -11.98 6.84
CA ILE A 42 -4.89 -11.81 7.53
C ILE A 42 -4.94 -12.68 8.79
N ALA A 43 -4.61 -13.97 8.69
CA ALA A 43 -4.69 -14.92 9.81
C ALA A 43 -3.82 -14.51 11.01
N ALA A 44 -2.69 -13.87 10.74
CA ALA A 44 -1.72 -13.45 11.74
C ALA A 44 -2.22 -12.35 12.69
N TYR A 45 -3.24 -11.55 12.32
CA TYR A 45 -3.90 -10.64 13.27
C TYR A 45 -4.58 -11.43 14.42
N GLY A 46 -5.12 -12.63 14.13
CA GLY A 46 -5.71 -13.52 15.13
C GLY A 46 -4.70 -14.13 16.13
N ARG A 47 -3.39 -14.00 15.87
CA ARG A 47 -2.33 -14.43 16.79
C ARG A 47 -2.01 -13.38 17.87
N ILE A 48 -2.56 -12.16 17.74
CA ILE A 48 -2.36 -11.05 18.66
C ILE A 48 -3.68 -10.76 19.39
N LEU A 49 -3.66 -10.82 20.72
CA LEU A 49 -4.81 -10.52 21.57
C LEU A 49 -4.70 -9.11 22.12
N LEU A 50 -5.78 -8.33 22.07
CA LEU A 50 -5.87 -7.03 22.75
C LEU A 50 -5.97 -7.24 24.27
N ARG A 51 -5.42 -6.30 25.05
CA ARG A 51 -5.45 -6.27 26.52
C ARG A 51 -6.18 -5.01 27.01
N PRO A 52 -7.52 -5.06 27.18
CA PRO A 52 -8.34 -3.94 27.62
C PRO A 52 -7.86 -3.27 28.93
N ARG A 53 -8.11 -1.96 29.04
CA ARG A 53 -7.93 -1.19 30.29
C ARG A 53 -9.28 -0.61 30.69
N VAL A 54 -9.91 -1.23 31.67
CA VAL A 54 -11.21 -0.79 32.22
C VAL A 54 -11.05 0.42 33.15
N LEU A 55 -12.14 1.17 33.36
CA LEU A 55 -12.20 2.36 34.22
C LEU A 55 -11.23 3.48 33.82
N VAL A 56 -10.92 3.59 32.53
CA VAL A 56 -10.29 4.77 31.92
C VAL A 56 -11.40 5.70 31.41
N ASP A 57 -11.28 7.01 31.64
CA ASP A 57 -12.15 7.98 30.97
C ASP A 57 -11.80 8.06 29.48
N VAL A 58 -12.72 7.58 28.65
CA VAL A 58 -12.64 7.51 27.18
C VAL A 58 -13.76 8.33 26.54
N SER A 59 -14.27 9.35 27.24
CA SER A 59 -15.33 10.26 26.75
C SER A 59 -14.90 11.14 25.56
N ASN A 60 -13.61 11.21 25.27
CA ASN A 60 -13.03 11.85 24.08
C ASN A 60 -11.83 11.01 23.59
N ILE A 61 -11.74 10.78 22.28
CA ILE A 61 -10.69 10.00 21.63
C ILE A 61 -10.02 10.85 20.54
N ASP A 62 -8.72 11.07 20.65
CA ASP A 62 -7.91 11.73 19.64
C ASP A 62 -7.13 10.71 18.80
N MET A 63 -7.68 10.36 17.63
CA MET A 63 -6.99 9.52 16.64
C MET A 63 -5.92 10.29 15.84
N SER A 64 -5.78 11.61 16.01
CA SER A 64 -4.91 12.40 15.14
C SER A 64 -3.43 12.06 15.32
N THR A 65 -2.67 12.27 14.25
CA THR A 65 -1.23 12.02 14.20
C THR A 65 -0.57 12.89 13.13
N SER A 66 0.76 12.84 13.03
CA SER A 66 1.49 13.47 11.92
C SER A 66 2.46 12.49 11.25
N LEU A 67 2.59 12.60 9.92
CA LEU A 67 3.51 11.81 9.11
C LEU A 67 4.36 12.76 8.27
N LEU A 68 5.68 12.78 8.52
CA LEU A 68 6.64 13.71 7.89
C LEU A 68 6.22 15.20 8.00
N GLY A 69 5.62 15.58 9.13
CA GLY A 69 5.13 16.94 9.38
C GLY A 69 3.71 17.24 8.87
N TYR A 70 3.05 16.27 8.24
CA TYR A 70 1.66 16.42 7.76
C TYR A 70 0.67 15.80 8.75
N ASN A 71 -0.21 16.64 9.31
CA ASN A 71 -1.26 16.20 10.23
C ASN A 71 -2.35 15.42 9.50
N MET A 72 -2.87 14.38 10.14
CA MET A 72 -3.95 13.51 9.66
C MET A 72 -4.91 13.19 10.82
N PRO A 73 -6.22 13.00 10.57
CA PRO A 73 -7.20 12.71 11.63
C PRO A 73 -7.12 11.27 12.17
N SER A 74 -6.38 10.39 11.50
CA SER A 74 -6.12 9.02 11.91
C SER A 74 -4.78 8.53 11.34
N PRO A 75 -4.17 7.46 11.90
CA PRO A 75 -2.96 6.83 11.36
C PRO A 75 -3.21 5.96 10.11
N ILE A 76 -4.29 6.19 9.36
CA ILE A 76 -4.71 5.37 8.22
C ILE A 76 -4.52 6.13 6.90
N ILE A 77 -3.72 5.54 6.00
CA ILE A 77 -3.34 6.11 4.69
C ILE A 77 -3.61 5.14 3.55
N VAL A 78 -3.80 5.66 2.33
CA VAL A 78 -3.98 4.85 1.12
C VAL A 78 -2.61 4.37 0.61
N ALA A 79 -2.35 3.07 0.76
CA ALA A 79 -1.12 2.42 0.32
C ALA A 79 -0.95 2.42 -1.22
N PRO A 80 0.29 2.42 -1.75
CA PRO A 80 0.52 2.49 -3.19
C PRO A 80 0.03 1.24 -3.89
N THR A 81 -1.01 1.46 -4.67
CA THR A 81 -1.57 0.53 -5.65
C THR A 81 -1.67 1.27 -6.98
N GLY A 82 -1.85 0.53 -8.07
CA GLY A 82 -1.76 1.08 -9.42
C GLY A 82 -2.68 0.32 -10.36
N SER A 83 -2.90 0.91 -11.53
CA SER A 83 -3.86 0.45 -12.52
C SER A 83 -5.32 0.44 -12.04
N HIS A 84 -5.76 1.47 -11.31
CA HIS A 84 -7.07 1.52 -10.68
C HIS A 84 -8.24 1.54 -11.69
N LYS A 85 -8.02 1.84 -12.97
CA LYS A 85 -9.06 1.76 -14.01
C LYS A 85 -9.46 0.32 -14.37
N VAL A 86 -8.72 -0.70 -13.89
CA VAL A 86 -9.22 -2.10 -13.90
C VAL A 86 -10.33 -2.34 -12.87
N ALA A 87 -10.44 -1.48 -11.85
CA ALA A 87 -11.40 -1.57 -10.75
C ALA A 87 -12.59 -0.60 -10.91
N ASN A 88 -12.35 0.64 -11.35
CA ASN A 88 -13.37 1.64 -11.62
C ASN A 88 -12.85 2.66 -12.68
N PRO A 89 -13.64 3.06 -13.71
CA PRO A 89 -13.18 3.97 -14.77
C PRO A 89 -12.57 5.31 -14.32
N GLU A 90 -12.93 5.83 -13.14
CA GLU A 90 -12.36 7.06 -12.56
C GLU A 90 -10.96 6.85 -11.95
N GLY A 91 -10.55 5.60 -11.73
CA GLY A 91 -9.19 5.20 -11.39
C GLY A 91 -8.61 5.87 -10.13
N GLU A 92 -7.36 6.33 -10.25
CA GLU A 92 -6.64 6.94 -9.15
C GLU A 92 -7.20 8.32 -8.76
N VAL A 93 -7.90 9.01 -9.66
CA VAL A 93 -8.57 10.30 -9.36
C VAL A 93 -9.68 10.13 -8.32
N ALA A 94 -10.58 9.14 -8.50
CA ALA A 94 -11.58 8.82 -7.48
C ALA A 94 -10.96 8.36 -6.15
N THR A 95 -9.77 7.76 -6.20
CA THR A 95 -9.03 7.36 -4.99
C THR A 95 -8.46 8.59 -4.26
N ALA A 96 -7.91 9.56 -5.00
CA ALA A 96 -7.37 10.79 -4.44
C ALA A 96 -8.48 11.69 -3.86
N LYS A 97 -9.64 11.78 -4.52
CA LYS A 97 -10.81 12.50 -3.99
C LYS A 97 -11.34 11.85 -2.71
N ALA A 98 -11.47 10.52 -2.68
CA ALA A 98 -11.85 9.80 -1.46
C ALA A 98 -10.89 10.10 -0.30
N ALA A 99 -9.58 10.03 -0.55
CA ALA A 99 -8.54 10.34 0.45
C ALA A 99 -8.65 11.81 0.94
N ALA A 100 -8.79 12.78 0.03
CA ALA A 100 -9.02 14.19 0.38
C ALA A 100 -10.28 14.37 1.25
N SER A 101 -11.39 13.72 0.90
CA SER A 101 -12.66 13.81 1.63
C SER A 101 -12.61 13.24 3.06
N CYS A 102 -11.57 12.46 3.37
CA CYS A 102 -11.28 11.91 4.69
C CYS A 102 -10.09 12.60 5.39
N ASN A 103 -9.50 13.64 4.80
CA ASN A 103 -8.20 14.22 5.20
C ASN A 103 -7.08 13.17 5.36
N SER A 104 -7.14 12.09 4.59
CA SER A 104 -6.18 10.97 4.59
C SER A 104 -5.15 11.14 3.47
N LEU A 105 -3.93 10.67 3.70
CA LEU A 105 -2.84 10.71 2.72
C LEU A 105 -2.98 9.61 1.68
N MET A 106 -2.70 9.92 0.41
CA MET A 106 -2.61 8.93 -0.67
C MET A 106 -1.18 8.73 -1.16
N VAL A 107 -0.71 7.48 -1.24
CA VAL A 107 0.47 7.14 -2.01
C VAL A 107 0.05 6.72 -3.42
N LEU A 108 0.40 7.52 -4.44
CA LEU A 108 0.12 7.19 -5.84
C LEU A 108 1.22 6.28 -6.41
N SER A 109 0.89 5.18 -7.07
CA SER A 109 1.89 4.38 -7.82
C SER A 109 2.26 5.03 -9.16
N PHE A 110 3.53 4.96 -9.55
CA PHE A 110 3.98 5.30 -10.90
C PHE A 110 3.19 4.58 -12.02
N SER A 111 2.69 3.36 -11.76
CA SER A 111 1.86 2.59 -12.70
C SER A 111 0.36 2.87 -12.55
N SER A 112 0.00 4.11 -12.26
CA SER A 112 -1.37 4.60 -12.29
C SER A 112 -1.92 4.69 -13.73
N ASN A 113 -3.24 4.54 -13.91
CA ASN A 113 -3.91 4.79 -15.19
C ASN A 113 -4.37 6.26 -15.35
N CYS A 114 -4.30 7.07 -14.29
CA CYS A 114 -4.30 8.53 -14.36
C CYS A 114 -2.84 9.06 -14.34
N ARG A 115 -2.57 10.20 -15.00
CA ARG A 115 -1.24 10.85 -14.97
C ARG A 115 -0.94 11.48 -13.59
N ILE A 116 0.33 11.68 -13.25
CA ILE A 116 0.78 12.36 -12.01
C ILE A 116 0.05 13.71 -11.85
N GLU A 117 0.02 14.48 -12.93
CA GLU A 117 -0.53 15.84 -13.00
C GLU A 117 -2.06 15.84 -12.92
N GLU A 118 -2.71 14.86 -13.55
CA GLU A 118 -4.16 14.61 -13.52
C GLU A 118 -4.62 14.27 -12.10
N VAL A 119 -3.88 13.40 -11.41
CA VAL A 119 -4.16 13.04 -10.01
C VAL A 119 -3.84 14.20 -9.07
N ALA A 120 -2.82 15.02 -9.32
CA ALA A 120 -2.50 16.18 -8.49
C ALA A 120 -3.60 17.26 -8.57
N ALA A 121 -4.05 17.60 -9.79
CA ALA A 121 -5.04 18.64 -10.02
C ALA A 121 -6.48 18.27 -9.59
N SER A 122 -6.75 17.03 -9.16
CA SER A 122 -8.12 16.57 -8.91
C SER A 122 -8.70 16.94 -7.53
N CYS A 123 -7.86 17.29 -6.55
CA CYS A 123 -8.23 17.62 -5.16
C CYS A 123 -6.99 18.02 -4.33
N ASP A 124 -7.19 18.52 -3.10
CA ASP A 124 -6.11 18.95 -2.20
C ASP A 124 -5.56 17.84 -1.29
N ALA A 125 -5.68 16.56 -1.68
CA ALA A 125 -5.11 15.44 -0.92
C ALA A 125 -3.60 15.61 -0.69
N ILE A 126 -3.12 15.30 0.51
CA ILE A 126 -1.69 15.13 0.76
C ILE A 126 -1.26 13.84 0.05
N ARG A 127 -0.21 13.92 -0.79
CA ARG A 127 0.20 12.81 -1.65
C ARG A 127 1.69 12.50 -1.55
N PHE A 128 2.02 11.21 -1.49
CA PHE A 128 3.35 10.67 -1.71
C PHE A 128 3.38 9.89 -3.05
N TYR A 129 4.55 9.73 -3.67
CA TYR A 129 4.68 9.10 -4.99
C TYR A 129 5.54 7.84 -4.94
N GLN A 130 4.94 6.68 -5.21
CA GLN A 130 5.64 5.40 -5.23
C GLN A 130 6.33 5.15 -6.56
N LEU A 131 7.63 4.86 -6.48
CA LEU A 131 8.54 4.69 -7.61
C LEU A 131 9.23 3.32 -7.58
N TYR A 132 9.60 2.81 -8.75
CA TYR A 132 10.68 1.84 -8.91
C TYR A 132 11.86 2.53 -9.62
N VAL A 133 13.07 2.08 -9.33
CA VAL A 133 14.25 2.51 -10.08
C VAL A 133 14.37 1.65 -11.33
N PHE A 134 14.16 2.27 -12.49
CA PHE A 134 14.24 1.64 -13.80
C PHE A 134 15.70 1.51 -14.26
N LYS A 135 16.02 0.50 -15.07
CA LYS A 135 17.35 0.36 -15.70
C LYS A 135 17.79 1.66 -16.40
N LYS A 136 16.87 2.31 -17.10
CA LYS A 136 17.03 3.66 -17.65
C LYS A 136 16.77 4.70 -16.56
N ARG A 137 17.79 5.04 -15.77
CA ARG A 137 17.71 5.98 -14.62
C ARG A 137 17.10 7.35 -14.96
N ALA A 138 17.25 7.83 -16.20
CA ALA A 138 16.61 9.05 -16.70
C ALA A 138 15.06 9.00 -16.69
N VAL A 139 14.45 7.81 -16.77
CA VAL A 139 13.00 7.61 -16.63
C VAL A 139 12.58 7.89 -15.18
N SER A 140 13.21 7.21 -14.21
CA SER A 140 12.97 7.47 -12.79
C SER A 140 13.20 8.94 -12.42
N ALA A 141 14.30 9.55 -12.89
CA ALA A 141 14.57 10.98 -12.67
C ALA A 141 13.58 11.94 -13.35
N THR A 142 12.81 11.48 -14.35
CA THR A 142 11.75 12.28 -14.96
C THR A 142 10.43 12.12 -14.20
N LEU A 143 10.15 10.93 -13.66
CA LEU A 143 9.00 10.70 -12.79
C LEU A 143 9.13 11.41 -11.44
N VAL A 144 10.33 11.42 -10.83
CA VAL A 144 10.65 12.20 -9.62
C VAL A 144 10.35 13.67 -9.82
N ARG A 145 10.95 14.31 -10.84
CA ARG A 145 10.75 15.73 -11.12
C ARG A 145 9.28 16.08 -11.39
N ARG A 146 8.53 15.20 -12.07
CA ARG A 146 7.08 15.39 -12.30
C ARG A 146 6.26 15.29 -11.02
N ALA A 147 6.62 14.40 -10.10
CA ALA A 147 5.98 14.32 -8.78
C ALA A 147 6.30 15.56 -7.93
N GLU A 148 7.55 16.00 -7.90
CA GLU A 148 7.99 17.24 -7.22
C GLU A 148 7.26 18.47 -7.78
N SER A 149 7.25 18.66 -9.11
CA SER A 149 6.57 19.80 -9.75
C SER A 149 5.04 19.76 -9.58
N SER A 150 4.47 18.57 -9.39
CA SER A 150 3.05 18.36 -9.08
C SER A 150 2.75 18.42 -7.58
N GLY A 151 3.70 18.87 -6.75
CA GLY A 151 3.50 19.16 -5.34
C GLY A 151 3.42 17.94 -4.41
N PHE A 152 3.83 16.75 -4.84
CA PHE A 152 3.93 15.56 -3.98
C PHE A 152 4.96 15.79 -2.87
N LYS A 153 4.77 15.13 -1.71
CA LYS A 153 5.46 15.46 -0.46
C LYS A 153 6.51 14.44 0.02
N ALA A 154 6.55 13.25 -0.59
CA ALA A 154 7.58 12.24 -0.36
C ALA A 154 7.66 11.28 -1.56
N ILE A 155 8.81 10.61 -1.73
CA ILE A 155 8.97 9.49 -2.66
C ILE A 155 8.90 8.17 -1.87
N VAL A 156 8.10 7.21 -2.31
CA VAL A 156 8.05 5.86 -1.75
C VAL A 156 8.82 4.92 -2.67
N LEU A 157 10.10 4.70 -2.37
CA LEU A 157 10.95 3.78 -3.12
C LEU A 157 10.57 2.34 -2.76
N THR A 158 10.05 1.57 -3.73
CA THR A 158 9.75 0.16 -3.50
C THR A 158 10.93 -0.74 -3.82
N VAL A 159 11.38 -1.54 -2.85
CA VAL A 159 12.52 -2.49 -2.96
C VAL A 159 12.13 -3.97 -2.97
N ASP A 160 10.88 -4.31 -2.62
CA ASP A 160 10.36 -5.71 -2.59
C ASP A 160 10.10 -6.35 -3.98
N ASN A 161 10.60 -5.76 -5.07
CA ASN A 161 10.32 -6.19 -6.44
C ASN A 161 11.48 -5.95 -7.45
N PRO A 162 12.67 -6.57 -7.26
CA PRO A 162 13.69 -6.65 -8.31
C PRO A 162 13.26 -7.56 -9.48
N MET A 163 12.36 -8.51 -9.20
CA MET A 163 11.70 -9.41 -10.15
C MET A 163 10.25 -9.62 -9.69
N LEU A 164 9.32 -9.76 -10.63
CA LEU A 164 7.89 -9.96 -10.31
C LEU A 164 7.65 -11.33 -9.69
N GLY A 165 6.88 -11.39 -8.60
CA GLY A 165 6.40 -12.64 -8.01
C GLY A 165 5.58 -13.49 -8.98
N ARG A 166 5.64 -14.82 -8.85
CA ARG A 166 4.91 -15.77 -9.71
C ARG A 166 3.41 -15.80 -9.37
N ARG A 167 2.65 -14.83 -9.91
CA ARG A 167 1.20 -14.72 -9.68
C ARG A 167 0.43 -15.67 -10.59
N GLU A 168 0.12 -16.87 -10.10
CA GLU A 168 -0.44 -17.94 -10.94
C GLU A 168 -1.81 -17.60 -11.53
N ARG A 169 -2.60 -16.76 -10.84
CA ARG A 169 -3.88 -16.27 -11.39
C ARG A 169 -3.67 -15.36 -12.60
N ASP A 170 -2.70 -14.45 -12.55
CA ASP A 170 -2.36 -13.55 -13.67
C ASP A 170 -1.88 -14.36 -14.89
N ILE A 171 -1.10 -15.43 -14.65
CA ILE A 171 -0.63 -16.35 -15.70
C ILE A 171 -1.82 -17.11 -16.30
N ARG A 172 -2.66 -17.73 -15.47
CA ARG A 172 -3.82 -18.54 -15.90
C ARG A 172 -4.88 -17.74 -16.63
N ASN A 173 -5.09 -16.48 -16.24
CA ASN A 173 -6.01 -15.54 -16.89
C ASN A 173 -5.37 -14.79 -18.08
N LYS A 174 -4.07 -15.01 -18.38
CA LYS A 174 -3.28 -14.26 -19.38
C LYS A 174 -3.39 -12.74 -19.23
N MET A 175 -3.19 -12.24 -18.01
CA MET A 175 -3.41 -10.84 -17.63
C MET A 175 -2.72 -9.86 -18.59
N VAL A 176 -3.54 -9.06 -19.27
CA VAL A 176 -3.14 -7.94 -20.13
C VAL A 176 -2.59 -6.82 -19.23
N ALA A 177 -1.46 -6.23 -19.59
CA ALA A 177 -0.83 -5.17 -18.81
C ALA A 177 -1.60 -3.84 -19.00
N PRO A 178 -2.19 -3.24 -17.95
CA PRO A 178 -2.95 -1.99 -18.10
C PRO A 178 -2.07 -0.80 -18.49
N ASP A 179 -2.67 0.22 -19.11
CA ASP A 179 -1.96 1.40 -19.64
C ASP A 179 -1.20 2.18 -18.56
N LYS A 180 -0.02 2.70 -18.91
CA LYS A 180 0.87 3.45 -18.00
C LYS A 180 1.18 4.81 -18.61
N PRO A 181 0.22 5.76 -18.67
CA PRO A 181 0.40 7.07 -19.31
C PRO A 181 1.48 7.95 -18.66
N ASN A 182 2.03 7.56 -17.50
CA ASN A 182 3.23 8.18 -16.93
C ASN A 182 4.54 7.81 -17.65
N LEU A 183 4.57 6.69 -18.39
CA LEU A 183 5.76 6.17 -19.08
C LEU A 183 5.73 6.41 -20.60
N GLU A 184 4.65 7.03 -21.09
CA GLU A 184 4.46 7.44 -22.48
C GLU A 184 5.64 8.30 -22.97
N GLY A 185 6.26 7.95 -24.09
CA GLY A 185 7.48 8.58 -24.61
C GLY A 185 8.77 8.29 -23.82
N LEU A 186 8.71 7.69 -22.63
CA LEU A 186 9.87 7.34 -21.79
C LEU A 186 10.31 5.88 -21.95
N ILE A 187 9.35 4.98 -22.15
CA ILE A 187 9.55 3.54 -22.38
C ILE A 187 8.61 3.09 -23.50
N SER A 188 9.14 2.49 -24.58
CA SER A 188 8.29 1.75 -25.54
C SER A 188 7.80 0.46 -24.88
N LEU A 189 6.51 0.18 -25.03
CA LEU A 189 5.81 -1.01 -24.52
C LEU A 189 5.40 -1.96 -25.66
N GLU A 190 5.98 -1.78 -26.84
CA GLU A 190 5.75 -2.63 -28.01
C GLU A 190 6.22 -4.07 -27.75
N ASN A 191 5.53 -5.04 -28.36
CA ASN A 191 5.86 -6.46 -28.29
C ASN A 191 5.86 -7.09 -26.88
N LEU A 192 4.94 -6.67 -26.01
CA LEU A 192 4.59 -7.43 -24.80
C LEU A 192 3.75 -8.67 -25.16
N ASP A 193 4.40 -9.73 -25.62
CA ASP A 193 3.79 -11.05 -25.81
C ASP A 193 3.59 -11.80 -24.48
N THR A 194 2.88 -12.94 -24.53
CA THR A 194 2.54 -13.78 -23.37
C THR A 194 3.16 -15.18 -23.42
N THR A 195 4.15 -15.38 -24.31
CA THR A 195 4.75 -16.69 -24.57
C THR A 195 5.39 -17.31 -23.32
N ASP A 196 6.03 -16.47 -22.49
CA ASP A 196 6.62 -16.83 -21.18
C ASP A 196 5.86 -16.25 -19.98
N GLY A 197 4.52 -16.29 -20.00
CA GLY A 197 3.66 -15.93 -18.86
C GLY A 197 2.74 -14.72 -19.09
N SER A 198 2.64 -13.82 -18.10
CA SER A 198 1.82 -12.60 -18.22
C SER A 198 2.62 -11.42 -18.79
N GLN A 199 1.93 -10.48 -19.46
CA GLN A 199 2.56 -9.27 -19.98
C GLN A 199 3.23 -8.44 -18.86
N LEU A 200 2.68 -8.49 -17.65
CA LEU A 200 3.25 -7.84 -16.47
C LEU A 200 4.61 -8.42 -16.08
N ALA A 201 4.79 -9.74 -16.18
CA ALA A 201 6.08 -10.39 -15.91
C ALA A 201 7.14 -9.97 -16.93
N LYS A 202 6.81 -9.98 -18.23
CA LYS A 202 7.69 -9.50 -19.30
C LYS A 202 8.06 -8.02 -19.11
N TYR A 203 7.07 -7.16 -18.88
CA TYR A 203 7.27 -5.73 -18.60
C TYR A 203 8.26 -5.49 -17.44
N VAL A 204 8.15 -6.24 -16.33
CA VAL A 204 9.09 -6.11 -15.20
C VAL A 204 10.49 -6.57 -15.59
N ARG A 205 10.65 -7.75 -16.22
CA ARG A 205 11.96 -8.26 -16.69
C ARG A 205 12.66 -7.26 -17.62
N ASP A 206 11.90 -6.63 -18.51
CA ASP A 206 12.46 -5.74 -19.54
C ASP A 206 12.85 -4.37 -18.95
N THR A 207 12.06 -3.82 -18.01
CA THR A 207 12.18 -2.42 -17.55
C THR A 207 12.81 -2.19 -16.17
N MET A 208 12.58 -3.08 -15.20
CA MET A 208 13.03 -2.90 -13.80
C MET A 208 14.48 -3.32 -13.62
N ASP A 209 15.19 -2.67 -12.71
CA ASP A 209 16.59 -2.97 -12.43
C ASP A 209 16.71 -4.04 -11.32
N PRO A 210 17.22 -5.25 -11.61
CA PRO A 210 17.44 -6.28 -10.60
C PRO A 210 18.76 -6.08 -9.83
N SER A 211 19.59 -5.10 -10.20
CA SER A 211 20.90 -4.84 -9.58
C SER A 211 20.87 -3.80 -8.46
N LEU A 212 19.67 -3.41 -8.01
CA LEU A 212 19.46 -2.38 -6.99
C LEU A 212 20.09 -2.75 -5.63
N SER A 213 20.58 -1.70 -4.98
CA SER A 213 21.40 -1.72 -3.77
C SER A 213 21.10 -0.49 -2.92
N TRP A 214 21.74 -0.36 -1.75
CA TRP A 214 21.59 0.81 -0.90
C TRP A 214 22.15 2.10 -1.52
N LYS A 215 23.10 1.99 -2.47
CA LYS A 215 23.59 3.12 -3.28
C LYS A 215 22.50 3.75 -4.16
N ASP A 216 21.43 3.01 -4.44
CA ASP A 216 20.32 3.49 -5.25
C ASP A 216 19.36 4.38 -4.43
N VAL A 217 19.41 4.29 -3.10
CA VAL A 217 18.81 5.28 -2.18
C VAL A 217 19.64 6.57 -2.18
N GLU A 218 20.97 6.45 -2.11
CA GLU A 218 21.90 7.60 -2.21
C GLU A 218 21.75 8.34 -3.55
N TRP A 219 21.69 7.60 -4.65
CA TRP A 219 21.43 8.15 -5.99
C TRP A 219 20.05 8.81 -6.08
N LEU A 220 19.00 8.21 -5.50
CA LEU A 220 17.68 8.83 -5.49
C LEU A 220 17.70 10.16 -4.70
N LYS A 221 18.42 10.20 -3.57
CA LYS A 221 18.66 11.42 -2.77
C LYS A 221 19.47 12.50 -3.50
N SER A 222 20.28 12.14 -4.50
CA SER A 222 21.02 13.12 -5.31
C SER A 222 20.17 13.78 -6.41
N ILE A 223 18.92 13.33 -6.62
CA ILE A 223 18.02 13.83 -7.67
C ILE A 223 16.65 14.31 -7.15
N THR A 224 16.42 14.33 -5.84
CA THR A 224 15.20 14.83 -5.21
C THR A 224 15.53 15.53 -3.90
N SER A 225 14.75 16.55 -3.52
CA SER A 225 14.78 17.11 -2.16
C SER A 225 13.68 16.54 -1.25
N LEU A 226 12.79 15.71 -1.80
CA LEU A 226 11.72 15.08 -1.03
C LEU A 226 12.24 13.99 -0.09
N PRO A 227 11.61 13.81 1.09
CA PRO A 227 11.87 12.66 1.94
C PRO A 227 11.58 11.35 1.21
N ILE A 228 12.46 10.36 1.35
CA ILE A 228 12.31 9.03 0.75
C ILE A 228 11.89 8.03 1.83
N LEU A 229 10.76 7.36 1.63
CA LEU A 229 10.31 6.22 2.42
C LEU A 229 10.67 4.93 1.69
N VAL A 230 11.38 4.01 2.35
CA VAL A 230 11.76 2.72 1.75
C VAL A 230 10.66 1.70 2.01
N LYS A 231 9.94 1.29 0.96
CA LYS A 231 8.88 0.28 1.01
C LYS A 231 9.38 -1.10 0.61
N GLY A 232 9.11 -2.10 1.46
CA GLY A 232 9.39 -3.50 1.15
C GLY A 232 10.34 -4.20 2.12
N ILE A 233 10.61 -3.55 3.25
CA ILE A 233 11.36 -4.13 4.37
C ILE A 233 10.50 -5.19 5.08
N LEU A 234 11.15 -6.20 5.66
CA LEU A 234 10.59 -7.29 6.48
C LEU A 234 11.62 -7.77 7.54
N THR A 235 12.68 -6.99 7.78
CA THR A 235 13.85 -7.37 8.58
C THR A 235 14.40 -6.15 9.31
N ALA A 236 14.87 -6.33 10.55
CA ALA A 236 15.56 -5.28 11.28
C ALA A 236 16.89 -4.90 10.60
N GLU A 237 17.50 -5.84 9.89
CA GLU A 237 18.77 -5.68 9.18
C GLU A 237 18.65 -4.70 8.01
N ASP A 238 17.58 -4.79 7.21
CA ASP A 238 17.35 -3.87 6.09
C ASP A 238 16.64 -2.59 6.54
N ALA A 239 15.93 -2.61 7.68
CA ALA A 239 15.48 -1.39 8.36
C ALA A 239 16.67 -0.52 8.82
N ARG A 240 17.72 -1.12 9.41
CA ARG A 240 18.96 -0.41 9.78
C ARG A 240 19.66 0.18 8.55
N LYS A 241 19.83 -0.60 7.47
CA LYS A 241 20.43 -0.11 6.21
C LYS A 241 19.63 1.03 5.56
N ALA A 242 18.30 1.02 5.68
CA ALA A 242 17.47 2.14 5.22
C ALA A 242 17.75 3.42 6.01
N VAL A 243 17.98 3.33 7.33
CA VAL A 243 18.39 4.46 8.17
C VAL A 243 19.83 4.89 7.87
N GLU A 244 20.75 3.95 7.64
CA GLU A 244 22.16 4.23 7.28
C GLU A 244 22.28 4.96 5.92
N ALA A 245 21.51 4.55 4.91
CA ALA A 245 21.35 5.28 3.65
C ALA A 245 20.60 6.62 3.83
N GLY A 246 20.05 6.88 5.01
CA GLY A 246 19.32 8.09 5.40
C GLY A 246 18.00 8.24 4.64
N ALA A 247 17.19 7.18 4.61
CA ALA A 247 15.76 7.28 4.32
C ALA A 247 15.05 8.09 5.42
N ALA A 248 13.97 8.77 5.07
CA ALA A 248 13.13 9.52 6.00
C ALA A 248 12.15 8.62 6.80
N GLY A 249 12.11 7.32 6.49
CA GLY A 249 11.27 6.33 7.14
C GLY A 249 11.18 5.03 6.35
N VAL A 250 10.51 4.04 6.93
CA VAL A 250 10.38 2.69 6.39
C VAL A 250 8.89 2.31 6.29
N ILE A 251 8.51 1.67 5.19
CA ILE A 251 7.18 1.07 4.99
C ILE A 251 7.37 -0.44 4.80
N VAL A 252 7.10 -1.21 5.83
CA VAL A 252 7.24 -2.66 5.77
C VAL A 252 6.18 -3.27 4.87
N SER A 253 6.57 -4.29 4.11
CA SER A 253 5.71 -4.92 3.10
C SER A 253 6.30 -6.19 2.50
N ASN A 254 5.52 -7.27 2.53
CA ASN A 254 5.70 -8.45 1.67
C ASN A 254 4.98 -8.28 0.31
N HIS A 255 4.91 -7.04 -0.19
CA HIS A 255 4.04 -6.58 -1.27
C HIS A 255 2.53 -6.91 -1.14
N GLY A 256 2.07 -7.49 -0.01
CA GLY A 256 0.72 -8.01 0.18
C GLY A 256 0.59 -9.50 -0.17
N GLY A 257 1.66 -10.29 0.04
CA GLY A 257 1.72 -11.69 -0.39
C GLY A 257 1.78 -11.85 -1.91
N ARG A 258 2.34 -10.87 -2.63
CA ARG A 258 2.29 -10.74 -4.11
C ARG A 258 3.65 -10.81 -4.79
N GLN A 259 4.71 -11.10 -4.03
CA GLN A 259 6.10 -11.12 -4.49
C GLN A 259 6.79 -12.44 -4.12
N LEU A 260 7.33 -12.55 -2.92
CA LEU A 260 7.81 -13.80 -2.34
C LEU A 260 6.66 -14.43 -1.53
N ASP A 261 6.27 -15.66 -1.83
CA ASP A 261 5.39 -16.44 -0.98
C ASP A 261 6.20 -17.13 0.14
N TYR A 262 5.53 -17.55 1.23
CA TYR A 262 6.17 -17.97 2.49
C TYR A 262 7.04 -16.89 3.19
N ALA A 263 7.07 -15.66 2.68
CA ALA A 263 7.52 -14.50 3.44
C ALA A 263 6.59 -14.26 4.66
N PRO A 264 7.08 -13.72 5.79
CA PRO A 264 6.27 -13.52 6.98
C PRO A 264 5.08 -12.60 6.72
N ALA A 265 3.95 -12.87 7.38
CA ALA A 265 2.84 -11.92 7.46
C ALA A 265 3.33 -10.59 8.04
N THR A 266 2.97 -9.47 7.42
CA THR A 266 3.47 -8.18 7.89
C THR A 266 3.01 -7.86 9.32
N ILE A 267 1.87 -8.41 9.75
CA ILE A 267 1.42 -8.23 11.14
C ILE A 267 2.27 -9.03 12.16
N SER A 268 2.85 -10.18 11.77
CA SER A 268 3.78 -10.93 12.64
C SER A 268 5.16 -10.31 12.73
N VAL A 269 5.45 -9.30 11.90
CA VAL A 269 6.59 -8.39 12.10
C VAL A 269 6.15 -6.99 12.59
N LEU A 270 4.86 -6.69 12.83
CA LEU A 270 4.30 -5.31 13.03
C LEU A 270 4.70 -4.55 14.29
N GLU A 271 5.85 -4.87 14.84
CA GLU A 271 6.82 -3.84 15.20
C GLU A 271 7.30 -3.09 13.88
N GLU A 272 6.37 -2.87 12.90
CA GLU A 272 6.45 -2.61 11.43
C GLU A 272 5.06 -2.16 10.76
N VAL A 273 4.55 -2.58 9.55
CA VAL A 273 3.40 -1.93 8.75
C VAL A 273 2.47 -2.85 7.83
N GLY A 274 1.22 -2.47 7.38
CA GLY A 274 0.17 -3.29 6.64
C GLY A 274 -0.63 -2.71 5.38
N ARG A 275 -1.86 -3.23 5.00
CA ARG A 275 -2.70 -2.89 3.76
C ARG A 275 -4.25 -3.16 3.81
N PRO A 276 -5.14 -2.21 3.38
CA PRO A 276 -6.57 -2.57 3.06
C PRO A 276 -7.34 -1.92 1.85
N VAL A 277 -6.99 -0.73 1.34
CA VAL A 277 -8.00 0.18 0.68
C VAL A 277 -8.65 -0.28 -0.65
N MET A 278 -8.00 -1.09 -1.48
CA MET A 278 -8.44 -1.34 -2.88
C MET A 278 -9.83 -1.97 -3.05
N TYR A 279 -10.33 -2.70 -2.06
CA TYR A 279 -11.63 -3.40 -2.19
C TYR A 279 -12.83 -2.43 -2.25
N GLY A 280 -12.76 -1.28 -1.57
CA GLY A 280 -13.83 -0.29 -1.58
C GLY A 280 -14.04 0.35 -2.95
N LEU A 281 -12.93 0.78 -3.59
CA LEU A 281 -12.92 1.41 -4.90
C LEU A 281 -13.57 0.53 -5.98
N ALA A 282 -13.21 -0.75 -6.01
CA ALA A 282 -13.72 -1.73 -6.98
C ALA A 282 -15.24 -1.98 -6.87
N ALA A 283 -15.84 -1.72 -5.71
CA ALA A 283 -17.23 -2.05 -5.43
C ALA A 283 -18.19 -0.85 -5.48
N ARG A 284 -17.72 0.37 -5.13
CA ARG A 284 -18.54 1.60 -5.07
C ARG A 284 -17.79 2.88 -5.47
N GLY A 285 -16.67 2.79 -6.19
CA GLY A 285 -15.91 3.96 -6.65
C GLY A 285 -15.38 4.83 -5.50
N GLU A 286 -15.38 6.16 -5.68
CA GLU A 286 -14.96 7.13 -4.66
C GLU A 286 -15.67 6.89 -3.31
N ALA A 287 -17.00 6.73 -3.32
CA ALA A 287 -17.79 6.49 -2.12
C ALA A 287 -17.42 5.18 -1.40
N GLY A 288 -16.99 4.15 -2.15
CA GLY A 288 -16.50 2.90 -1.58
C GLY A 288 -15.12 3.02 -0.96
N ALA A 289 -14.20 3.73 -1.62
CA ALA A 289 -12.88 4.01 -1.07
C ALA A 289 -12.98 4.87 0.20
N LYS A 290 -13.83 5.91 0.17
CA LYS A 290 -14.16 6.74 1.34
C LYS A 290 -14.70 5.90 2.49
N HIS A 291 -15.73 5.09 2.25
CA HIS A 291 -16.36 4.33 3.33
C HIS A 291 -15.42 3.28 3.95
N VAL A 292 -14.48 2.69 3.20
CA VAL A 292 -13.43 1.82 3.77
C VAL A 292 -12.49 2.60 4.71
N ILE A 293 -12.10 3.83 4.36
CA ILE A 293 -11.27 4.68 5.24
C ILE A 293 -12.05 5.06 6.52
N GLU A 294 -13.30 5.50 6.39
CA GLU A 294 -14.16 5.81 7.54
C GLU A 294 -14.42 4.60 8.44
N MET A 295 -14.61 3.42 7.85
CA MET A 295 -14.84 2.16 8.57
C MET A 295 -13.62 1.76 9.39
N LEU A 296 -12.42 1.81 8.80
CA LEU A 296 -11.16 1.56 9.52
C LEU A 296 -10.91 2.59 10.63
N ASN A 297 -11.29 3.86 10.43
CA ASN A 297 -11.23 4.88 11.46
C ASN A 297 -12.17 4.54 12.64
N ARG A 298 -13.43 4.15 12.38
CA ARG A 298 -14.39 3.76 13.43
C ARG A 298 -13.99 2.46 14.15
N GLU A 299 -13.43 1.49 13.44
CA GLU A 299 -12.88 0.27 14.03
C GLU A 299 -11.68 0.58 14.95
N LEU A 300 -10.80 1.51 14.56
CA LEU A 300 -9.70 1.99 15.39
C LEU A 300 -10.20 2.77 16.62
N GLU A 301 -11.16 3.68 16.45
CA GLU A 301 -11.76 4.47 17.54
C GLU A 301 -12.39 3.56 18.60
N LEU A 302 -13.14 2.54 18.17
CA LEU A 302 -13.73 1.53 19.04
C LEU A 302 -12.66 0.69 19.74
N ALA A 303 -11.61 0.26 19.01
CA ALA A 303 -10.50 -0.49 19.60
C ALA A 303 -9.74 0.33 20.64
N MET A 304 -9.47 1.61 20.37
CA MET A 304 -8.84 2.56 21.30
C MET A 304 -9.70 2.78 22.55
N THR A 305 -11.01 3.01 22.37
CA THR A 305 -12.00 3.16 23.46
C THR A 305 -12.00 1.92 24.37
N LEU A 306 -12.14 0.72 23.80
CA LEU A 306 -12.17 -0.54 24.55
C LEU A 306 -10.80 -0.92 25.16
N CYS A 307 -9.70 -0.40 24.61
CA CYS A 307 -8.36 -0.56 25.15
C CYS A 307 -7.96 0.49 26.19
N GLY A 308 -8.81 1.49 26.47
CA GLY A 308 -8.51 2.58 27.38
C GLY A 308 -7.34 3.45 26.88
N CYS A 309 -7.33 3.76 25.59
CA CYS A 309 -6.33 4.60 24.93
C CYS A 309 -7.02 5.84 24.36
N ARG A 310 -6.78 7.02 24.93
CA ARG A 310 -7.45 8.28 24.56
C ARG A 310 -6.76 9.01 23.42
N SER A 311 -5.52 8.64 23.11
CA SER A 311 -4.74 9.16 21.99
C SER A 311 -3.89 8.06 21.35
N VAL A 312 -3.41 8.28 20.12
CA VAL A 312 -2.49 7.34 19.43
C VAL A 312 -1.22 7.07 20.27
N ALA A 313 -0.76 8.05 21.05
CA ALA A 313 0.39 7.91 21.95
C ALA A 313 0.15 6.97 23.14
N GLU A 314 -1.10 6.62 23.46
CA GLU A 314 -1.47 5.68 24.53
C GLU A 314 -1.56 4.21 24.06
N ILE A 315 -1.37 3.95 22.75
CA ILE A 315 -1.34 2.61 22.16
C ILE A 315 0.03 1.97 22.42
N THR A 316 0.23 1.50 23.65
CA THR A 316 1.50 0.95 24.16
C THR A 316 1.58 -0.58 24.03
N ARG A 317 2.80 -1.16 24.05
CA ARG A 317 3.03 -2.61 23.86
C ARG A 317 2.36 -3.51 24.92
N ASP A 318 2.00 -2.97 26.09
CA ASP A 318 1.20 -3.69 27.10
C ASP A 318 -0.31 -3.77 26.76
N ARG A 319 -0.78 -3.10 25.71
CA ARG A 319 -2.14 -3.25 25.14
C ARG A 319 -2.32 -4.50 24.29
N VAL A 320 -1.25 -5.27 24.05
CA VAL A 320 -1.30 -6.50 23.22
C VAL A 320 -0.59 -7.68 23.89
N GLN A 321 -0.98 -8.90 23.52
CA GLN A 321 -0.29 -10.14 23.84
C GLN A 321 -0.12 -10.99 22.57
N THR A 322 1.12 -11.33 22.23
CA THR A 322 1.45 -12.22 21.11
C THR A 322 1.50 -13.69 21.54
N GLU A 323 1.68 -14.62 20.60
CA GLU A 323 2.01 -16.01 20.93
C GLU A 323 3.41 -16.14 21.57
N GLY A 324 4.38 -15.33 21.13
CA GLY A 324 5.73 -15.30 21.70
C GLY A 324 5.78 -14.75 23.14
N ASP A 325 4.80 -13.94 23.54
CA ASP A 325 4.63 -13.51 24.93
C ASP A 325 4.05 -14.67 25.78
N ARG A 326 3.05 -15.38 25.24
CA ARG A 326 2.44 -16.55 25.89
C ARG A 326 3.44 -17.68 26.13
N MET A 327 4.27 -18.01 25.14
CA MET A 327 5.33 -19.01 25.29
C MET A 327 6.40 -18.59 26.32
N ARG A 328 6.75 -17.30 26.39
CA ARG A 328 7.70 -16.79 27.39
C ARG A 328 7.13 -16.71 28.81
N SER A 329 5.81 -16.72 28.98
CA SER A 329 5.16 -16.85 30.30
C SER A 329 5.00 -18.29 30.81
N LEU A 330 5.54 -19.28 30.09
CA LEU A 330 5.50 -20.71 30.43
C LEU A 330 6.90 -21.29 30.71
N LEU A 331 7.92 -20.43 30.86
CA LEU A 331 9.33 -20.74 31.11
C LEU A 331 9.83 -19.95 32.33
#